data_AF-A0A5N5SS41-F1
#
_entry.id   AF-A0A5N5SS41-F1
#
_cell.length_a   1.000
_cell.length_b   1.000
_cell.length_c   1.000
_cell.angle_alpha   90.00
_cell.angle_beta   90.00
_cell.angle_gamma   90.00
#
_symmetry.space_group_name_H-M   'P 1'
#
loop_
_entity.id
_entity.type
_entity.pdbx_description
1 polymer ?
#
loop_
_entity_poly.entity_id
_entity_poly.type
_entity_poly.pdbx_seq_one_letter_code
_entity_poly.pdbx_strand_id
1 'polypeptide(L)'
;MSRNRLGLGPTMNKVENIHWYLKENAKRHHTSKFDQIHDPTNPKPVLRRGQTFYMAIRLKDRDFDLEIDRLVLNFKFGSRPSVRRGTMAVIPVPTDSFDAPKDSFDAPKDDWDCKIETATNGKDLVLQMI
;
A
#
# COMPACT_ATOMS: atom_id res chain seq x y z
N MET A 1 -1.57 42.61 21.95
CA MET A 1 -2.69 41.63 21.99
C MET A 1 -2.32 40.45 21.10
N SER A 2 -1.94 39.33 21.69
CA SER A 2 -1.56 38.10 20.98
C SER A 2 -2.83 37.36 20.55
N ARG A 3 -3.01 37.13 19.24
CA ARG A 3 -4.07 36.25 18.73
C ARG A 3 -3.62 34.81 18.89
N ASN A 4 -4.24 34.15 19.88
CA ASN A 4 -4.17 32.73 20.13
C ASN A 4 -4.67 31.96 18.89
N ARG A 5 -3.77 31.39 18.09
CA ARG A 5 -4.12 30.35 17.12
C ARG A 5 -4.02 29.00 17.83
N LEU A 6 -5.13 28.54 18.40
CA LEU A 6 -5.34 27.12 18.64
C LEU A 6 -5.56 26.46 17.27
N GLY A 7 -4.48 26.26 16.53
CA GLY A 7 -4.48 25.49 15.29
C GLY A 7 -4.48 24.01 15.65
N LEU A 8 -5.58 23.32 15.36
CA LEU A 8 -5.61 21.87 15.32
C LEU A 8 -4.40 21.39 14.50
N GLY A 9 -3.56 20.53 15.07
CA GLY A 9 -2.44 19.91 14.35
C GLY A 9 -2.93 19.18 13.08
N PRO A 10 -2.03 18.78 12.18
CA PRO A 10 -2.41 18.09 10.96
C PRO A 10 -3.36 16.93 11.26
N THR A 11 -4.55 16.98 10.67
CA THR A 11 -5.59 15.98 10.90
C THR A 11 -5.23 14.67 10.22
N MET A 12 -5.38 13.57 10.93
CA MET A 12 -5.17 12.22 10.39
C MET A 12 -6.07 11.99 9.19
N ASN A 13 -5.46 11.70 8.04
CA ASN A 13 -6.17 11.43 6.81
C ASN A 13 -6.75 10.01 6.82
N LYS A 14 -8.00 9.85 6.36
CA LYS A 14 -8.67 8.55 6.35
C LYS A 14 -8.50 7.86 5.00
N VAL A 15 -8.34 6.55 5.01
CA VAL A 15 -8.41 5.74 3.79
C VAL A 15 -9.85 5.72 3.29
N GLU A 16 -10.05 6.16 2.05
CA GLU A 16 -11.33 6.08 1.35
C GLU A 16 -11.45 4.74 0.61
N ASN A 17 -10.41 4.35 -0.12
CA ASN A 17 -10.44 3.17 -0.97
C ASN A 17 -9.06 2.53 -1.15
N ILE A 18 -9.05 1.22 -1.43
CA ILE A 18 -7.87 0.45 -1.82
C ILE A 18 -8.17 -0.25 -3.14
N HIS A 19 -7.36 0.04 -4.17
CA HIS A 19 -7.46 -0.59 -5.47
C HIS A 19 -6.34 -1.62 -5.67
N TRP A 20 -6.69 -2.84 -6.07
CA TRP A 20 -5.76 -3.98 -6.12
C TRP A 20 -5.24 -4.34 -7.52
N TYR A 21 -5.59 -3.58 -8.57
CA TYR A 21 -5.19 -3.88 -9.96
C TYR A 21 -5.35 -5.36 -10.32
N LEU A 22 -6.53 -5.92 -10.00
CA LEU A 22 -6.78 -7.35 -9.93
C LEU A 22 -6.40 -8.09 -11.21
N LYS A 23 -6.81 -7.57 -12.37
CA LYS A 23 -6.62 -8.23 -13.67
C LYS A 23 -5.16 -8.16 -14.11
N GLU A 24 -4.52 -7.02 -13.92
CA GLU A 24 -3.14 -6.74 -14.27
C GLU A 24 -2.19 -7.58 -13.41
N ASN A 25 -2.38 -7.55 -12.09
CA ASN A 25 -1.64 -8.38 -11.17
C ASN A 25 -1.89 -9.87 -11.45
N ALA A 26 -3.13 -10.30 -11.66
CA ALA A 26 -3.41 -11.71 -11.91
C ALA A 26 -2.78 -12.22 -13.21
N LYS A 27 -2.68 -11.38 -14.25
CA LYS A 27 -1.95 -11.70 -15.47
C LYS A 27 -0.46 -11.91 -15.20
N ARG A 28 0.18 -11.00 -14.46
CA ARG A 28 1.61 -11.08 -14.11
C ARG A 28 1.93 -12.26 -13.21
N HIS A 29 1.06 -12.56 -12.25
CA HIS A 29 1.22 -13.66 -11.30
C HIS A 29 0.73 -15.00 -11.83
N HIS A 30 0.23 -15.09 -13.07
CA HIS A 30 -0.35 -16.31 -13.62
C HIS A 30 -1.45 -16.90 -12.71
N THR A 31 -2.37 -16.02 -12.28
CA THR A 31 -3.52 -16.32 -11.41
C THR A 31 -4.84 -15.82 -12.01
N SER A 32 -4.84 -15.39 -13.28
CA SER A 32 -6.06 -14.90 -13.95
C SER A 32 -7.14 -15.95 -14.16
N LYS A 33 -6.86 -17.24 -13.94
CA LYS A 33 -7.82 -18.34 -14.07
C LYS A 33 -8.61 -18.62 -12.78
N PHE A 34 -8.30 -17.95 -11.67
CA PHE A 34 -9.03 -18.13 -10.42
C PHE A 34 -10.35 -17.36 -10.43
N ASP A 35 -11.43 -18.02 -10.03
CA ASP A 35 -12.78 -17.44 -10.01
C ASP A 35 -12.88 -16.18 -9.14
N GLN A 36 -12.08 -16.12 -8.06
CA GLN A 36 -12.01 -14.97 -7.15
C GLN A 36 -11.64 -13.66 -7.86
N ILE A 37 -10.90 -13.72 -8.97
CA ILE A 37 -10.54 -12.53 -9.77
C ILE A 37 -11.76 -11.99 -10.53
N HIS A 38 -12.71 -12.86 -10.87
CA HIS A 38 -13.85 -12.58 -11.74
C HIS A 38 -15.19 -12.46 -11.00
N ASP A 39 -15.19 -12.56 -9.67
CA ASP A 39 -16.40 -12.39 -8.85
C ASP A 39 -17.01 -11.01 -9.15
N PRO A 40 -18.27 -10.94 -9.66
CA PRO A 40 -18.89 -9.69 -10.06
C PRO A 40 -19.27 -8.80 -8.87
N THR A 41 -19.30 -9.35 -7.65
CA THR A 41 -19.74 -8.67 -6.44
C THR A 41 -18.59 -8.30 -5.51
N ASN A 42 -17.61 -9.18 -5.36
CA ASN A 42 -16.51 -9.00 -4.41
C ASN A 42 -15.23 -9.70 -4.91
N PRO A 43 -14.60 -9.15 -5.96
CA PRO A 43 -13.40 -9.74 -6.50
C PRO A 43 -12.22 -9.58 -5.54
N LYS A 44 -11.42 -10.64 -5.39
CA LYS A 44 -10.32 -10.73 -4.42
C LYS A 44 -9.00 -11.00 -5.12
N PRO A 45 -7.90 -10.33 -4.72
CA PRO A 45 -6.59 -10.57 -5.33
C PRO A 45 -6.10 -11.98 -5.04
N VAL A 46 -5.53 -12.63 -6.06
CA VAL A 46 -4.80 -13.89 -5.94
C VAL A 46 -3.38 -13.64 -6.43
N LEU A 47 -2.43 -13.61 -5.51
CA LEU A 47 -1.04 -13.22 -5.76
C LEU A 47 -0.10 -14.37 -5.39
N ARG A 48 1.08 -14.41 -6.02
CA ARG A 48 2.18 -15.33 -5.68
C ARG A 48 3.24 -14.57 -4.89
N ARG A 49 3.74 -15.18 -3.81
CA ARG A 49 4.84 -14.64 -2.99
C ARG A 49 6.12 -14.43 -3.81
N GLY A 50 6.97 -13.51 -3.37
CA GLY A 50 8.27 -13.24 -3.98
C GLY A 50 8.19 -12.67 -5.40
N GLN A 51 7.03 -12.13 -5.77
CA GLN A 51 6.78 -11.50 -7.05
C GLN A 51 6.06 -10.18 -6.80
N THR A 52 6.47 -9.14 -7.52
CA THR A 52 5.94 -7.80 -7.30
C THR A 52 4.51 -7.66 -7.79
N PHE A 53 3.73 -6.87 -7.06
CA PHE A 53 2.36 -6.50 -7.41
C PHE A 53 2.09 -5.03 -7.12
N TYR A 54 1.03 -4.48 -7.69
CA TYR A 54 0.64 -3.08 -7.50
C TYR A 54 -0.64 -2.96 -6.68
N MET A 55 -0.73 -1.91 -5.87
CA MET A 55 -1.97 -1.47 -5.25
C MET A 55 -2.02 0.05 -5.24
N ALA A 56 -3.21 0.65 -5.10
CA ALA A 56 -3.35 2.08 -4.90
C ALA A 56 -4.23 2.38 -3.69
N ILE A 57 -3.90 3.44 -2.97
CA ILE A 57 -4.62 3.90 -1.79
C ILE A 57 -5.14 5.30 -2.07
N ARG A 58 -6.46 5.46 -1.99
CA ARG A 58 -7.11 6.77 -2.03
C ARG A 58 -7.40 7.23 -0.62
N LEU A 59 -7.03 8.47 -0.33
CA LEU A 59 -7.33 9.13 0.93
C LEU A 59 -8.54 10.05 0.77
N LYS A 60 -9.31 10.23 1.86
CA LYS A 60 -10.61 10.91 1.82
C LYS A 60 -10.51 12.42 1.94
N ASP A 61 -9.66 12.90 2.83
CA ASP A 61 -9.75 14.29 3.30
C ASP A 61 -8.84 15.23 2.48
N ARG A 62 -7.68 14.71 2.05
CA ARG A 62 -6.71 15.39 1.18
C ARG A 62 -5.78 14.38 0.50
N ASP A 63 -4.98 14.84 -0.44
CA ASP A 63 -3.92 14.05 -1.05
C ASP A 63 -2.82 13.67 -0.03
N PHE A 64 -2.08 12.61 -0.31
CA PHE A 64 -0.96 12.17 0.54
C PHE A 64 0.19 13.17 0.46
N ASP A 65 0.66 13.63 1.60
CA ASP A 65 1.76 14.57 1.73
C ASP A 65 2.97 13.88 2.37
N LEU A 66 4.06 13.81 1.62
CA LEU A 66 5.27 13.07 2.00
C LEU A 66 5.98 13.64 3.24
N GLU A 67 5.78 14.91 3.55
CA GLU A 67 6.45 15.57 4.67
C GLU A 67 5.73 15.35 6.00
N ILE A 68 4.39 15.24 5.95
CA ILE A 68 3.55 15.19 7.17
C ILE A 68 2.83 13.86 7.38
N ASP A 69 2.55 13.10 6.31
CA ASP A 69 1.83 11.84 6.42
C ASP A 69 2.76 10.66 6.66
N ARG A 70 2.27 9.72 7.47
CA ARG A 70 2.89 8.42 7.69
C ARG A 70 1.88 7.34 7.38
N LEU A 71 2.26 6.40 6.51
CA LEU A 71 1.43 5.28 6.12
C LEU A 71 2.13 3.97 6.49
N VAL A 72 1.35 3.05 7.07
CA VAL A 72 1.83 1.70 7.44
C VAL A 72 0.80 0.68 6.98
N LEU A 73 1.24 -0.26 6.15
CA LEU A 73 0.42 -1.37 5.67
C LEU A 73 0.50 -2.52 6.68
N ASN A 74 -0.65 -3.09 7.00
CA ASN A 74 -0.75 -4.23 7.90
C ASN A 74 -1.44 -5.40 7.20
N PHE A 75 -0.68 -6.38 6.73
CA PHE A 75 -1.23 -7.64 6.21
C PHE A 75 -1.41 -8.61 7.36
N LYS A 76 -2.63 -9.10 7.59
CA LYS A 76 -2.97 -9.96 8.74
C LYS A 76 -3.57 -11.26 8.24
N PHE A 77 -3.06 -12.38 8.75
CA PHE A 77 -3.49 -13.72 8.37
C PHE A 77 -4.00 -14.49 9.60
N GLY A 78 -5.19 -15.08 9.48
CA GLY A 78 -5.85 -15.83 10.55
C GLY A 78 -6.42 -14.96 11.69
N SER A 79 -6.99 -15.60 12.70
CA SER A 79 -7.69 -14.94 13.81
C SER A 79 -6.77 -14.34 14.89
N ARG A 80 -5.49 -14.75 14.92
CA ARG A 80 -4.48 -14.31 15.90
C ARG A 80 -3.16 -13.90 15.21
N PRO A 81 -3.20 -12.86 14.36
CA PRO A 81 -2.04 -12.42 13.58
C PRO A 81 -0.90 -11.98 14.50
N SER A 82 0.34 -12.27 14.10
CA SER A 82 1.53 -11.98 14.91
C SER A 82 2.76 -11.80 14.03
N VAL A 83 3.50 -10.72 14.25
CA VAL A 83 4.76 -10.43 13.56
C VAL A 83 5.78 -11.54 13.84
N ARG A 84 5.98 -11.88 15.11
CA ARG A 84 6.90 -12.96 15.54
C ARG A 84 6.60 -14.32 14.91
N ARG A 85 5.36 -14.58 14.51
CA ARG A 85 4.94 -15.86 13.90
C ARG A 85 4.75 -15.76 12.39
N GLY A 86 5.10 -14.64 11.76
CA GLY A 86 4.95 -14.44 10.31
C GLY A 86 3.50 -14.37 9.81
N THR A 87 2.51 -14.24 10.71
CA THR A 87 1.09 -14.10 10.34
C THR A 87 0.60 -12.65 10.38
N MET A 88 1.52 -11.71 10.56
CA MET A 88 1.31 -10.28 10.38
C MET A 88 2.54 -9.66 9.75
N ALA A 89 2.38 -9.00 8.61
CA ALA A 89 3.40 -8.11 8.04
C ALA A 89 3.05 -6.66 8.37
N VAL A 90 4.03 -5.88 8.81
CA VAL A 90 3.93 -4.45 9.11
C VAL A 90 4.93 -3.75 8.22
N ILE A 91 4.44 -3.01 7.23
CA ILE A 91 5.27 -2.46 6.15
C ILE A 91 5.09 -0.94 6.17
N PRO A 92 6.03 -0.19 6.75
CA PRO A 92 6.05 1.26 6.63
C PRO A 92 6.24 1.65 5.16
N VAL A 93 5.45 2.60 4.67
CA VAL A 93 5.64 3.13 3.32
C VAL A 93 6.75 4.19 3.38
N PRO A 94 7.89 4.00 2.71
CA PRO A 94 8.98 4.96 2.73
C PRO A 94 8.55 6.24 2.01
N THR A 95 8.82 7.38 2.64
CA THR A 95 8.50 8.71 2.11
C THR A 95 9.72 9.40 1.48
N ASP A 96 10.90 8.84 1.71
CA ASP A 96 12.22 9.34 1.33
C ASP A 96 12.82 8.64 0.09
N SER A 97 12.24 7.52 -0.35
CA SER A 97 12.77 6.69 -1.45
C SER A 97 12.19 7.00 -2.83
N PHE A 98 11.65 8.21 -3.05
CA PHE A 98 11.01 8.60 -4.33
C PHE A 98 11.95 8.48 -5.55
N ASP A 99 13.26 8.60 -5.34
CA ASP A 99 14.28 8.54 -6.39
C ASP A 99 14.99 7.17 -6.52
N ALA A 100 14.53 6.15 -5.79
CA ALA A 100 15.15 4.82 -5.84
C ALA A 100 14.91 4.15 -7.22
N PRO A 101 15.89 3.41 -7.78
CA PRO A 101 15.71 2.65 -9.01
C PRO A 101 14.44 1.78 -9.03
N LYS A 102 13.85 1.60 -10.20
CA LYS A 102 12.56 0.90 -10.35
C LYS A 102 12.54 -0.53 -9.81
N ASP A 103 13.69 -1.18 -9.64
CA ASP A 103 13.79 -2.55 -9.13
C ASP A 103 14.62 -2.66 -7.83
N SER A 104 14.92 -1.55 -7.16
CA SER A 104 15.57 -1.59 -5.84
C SER A 104 14.54 -1.63 -4.74
N PHE A 105 14.49 -2.76 -4.03
CA PHE A 105 13.86 -2.89 -2.72
C PHE A 105 14.97 -2.81 -1.67
N ASP A 106 14.70 -2.08 -0.59
CA ASP A 106 15.67 -1.85 0.49
C ASP A 106 15.69 -3.02 1.47
N ALA A 107 14.58 -3.76 1.56
CA ALA A 107 14.49 -4.95 2.39
C ALA A 107 15.37 -6.10 1.86
N PRO A 108 15.85 -6.99 2.74
CA PRO A 108 16.52 -8.22 2.34
C PRO A 108 15.68 -9.04 1.36
N LYS A 109 16.36 -9.83 0.53
CA LYS A 109 15.70 -10.80 -0.34
C LYS A 109 14.79 -11.72 0.48
N ASP A 110 13.55 -11.87 0.03
CA ASP A 110 12.46 -12.65 0.64
C ASP A 110 11.69 -11.99 1.81
N ASP A 111 11.97 -10.71 2.12
CA ASP A 111 11.13 -9.90 3.02
C ASP A 111 10.10 -9.05 2.26
N TRP A 112 9.05 -8.64 2.99
CA TRP A 112 8.06 -7.71 2.48
C TRP A 112 8.67 -6.32 2.32
N ASP A 113 8.40 -5.68 1.19
CA ASP A 113 8.80 -4.28 0.97
C ASP A 113 7.79 -3.53 0.11
N CYS A 114 7.85 -2.21 0.14
CA CYS A 114 7.02 -1.37 -0.70
C CYS A 114 7.72 -0.07 -1.10
N LYS A 115 7.30 0.47 -2.23
CA LYS A 115 7.72 1.79 -2.69
C LYS A 115 6.56 2.53 -3.33
N ILE A 116 6.63 3.85 -3.30
CA ILE A 116 5.69 4.72 -3.98
C ILE A 116 6.08 4.78 -5.46
N GLU A 117 5.13 4.54 -6.36
CA GLU A 117 5.37 4.68 -7.80
C GLU A 117 5.40 6.17 -8.16
N THR A 118 6.46 6.58 -8.86
CA THR A 118 6.76 7.98 -9.23
C THR A 118 5.69 8.64 -10.09
N ALA A 119 4.88 7.85 -10.82
CA ALA A 119 3.77 8.34 -11.64
C ALA A 119 2.49 8.67 -10.85
N THR A 120 2.51 8.57 -9.51
CA THR A 120 1.39 8.92 -8.64
C THR A 120 0.99 10.39 -8.78
N ASN A 121 -0.28 10.67 -9.07
CA ASN A 121 -0.81 12.02 -9.28
C ASN A 121 -1.37 12.68 -8.01
N GLY A 122 -0.86 12.30 -6.82
CA GLY A 122 -1.28 12.81 -5.50
C GLY A 122 -2.60 12.23 -4.99
N LYS A 123 -3.59 12.02 -5.88
CA LYS A 123 -4.93 11.55 -5.51
C LYS A 123 -4.99 10.07 -5.16
N ASP A 124 -4.30 9.24 -5.93
CA ASP A 124 -4.18 7.80 -5.70
C ASP A 124 -2.71 7.47 -5.44
N LEU A 125 -2.36 7.16 -4.19
CA LEU A 125 -1.02 6.72 -3.83
C LEU A 125 -0.78 5.30 -4.36
N VAL A 126 -0.09 5.17 -5.50
CA VAL A 126 0.21 3.88 -6.10
C VAL A 126 1.48 3.31 -5.47
N LEU A 127 1.38 2.08 -5.01
CA LEU A 127 2.47 1.33 -4.38
C LEU A 127 2.83 0.12 -5.23
N GLN A 128 4.13 -0.11 -5.42
CA GLN A 128 4.66 -1.40 -5.85
C GLN A 128 5.14 -2.16 -4.62
N MET A 129 4.62 -3.36 -4.44
CA MET A 129 4.86 -4.26 -3.30
C MET A 129 5.66 -5.48 -3.75
N ILE A 130 6.40 -6.12 -2.83
CA ILE A 130 7.01 -7.44 -3.01
C ILE A 130 6.77 -8.36 -1.81
#